data_AF-A0A947ETS5-F1
#
_entry.id   AF-A0A947ETS5-F1
#
_cell.length_a   1.000
_cell.length_b   1.000
_cell.length_c   1.000
_cell.angle_alpha   90.00
_cell.angle_beta   90.00
_cell.angle_gamma   90.00
#
_symmetry.space_group_name_H-M   'P 1'
#
loop_
_entity.id
_entity.type
_entity.pdbx_description
1 polymer ?
#
loop_
_entity_poly.entity_id
_entity_poly.type
_entity_poly.pdbx_seq_one_letter_code
_entity_poly.pdbx_strand_id
1 'polypeptide(L)'
;MRTSIFTLSLCLLWSITYGQDSGQEGREINIVYGANFTKDEAKAPGASIFSKDARQVQFAHEGADLWCDVAIFYQKENRLQAIGNIRMKQG
;
A
#
# COMPACT_ATOMS: atom_id res chain seq x y z
N MET A 1 -53.92 17.77 22.26
CA MET A 1 -52.75 16.94 22.63
C MET A 1 -52.86 15.57 21.97
N ARG A 2 -52.64 15.46 20.64
CA ARG A 2 -52.74 14.14 19.96
C ARG A 2 -52.06 14.10 18.60
N THR A 3 -50.83 14.57 18.50
CA THR A 3 -50.04 14.43 17.27
C THR A 3 -48.53 14.24 17.51
N SER A 4 -48.03 14.42 18.74
CA SER A 4 -46.58 14.45 19.02
C SER A 4 -45.91 13.12 19.33
N ILE A 5 -46.64 12.00 19.42
CA ILE A 5 -46.05 10.72 19.89
C ILE A 5 -45.68 9.78 18.73
N PHE A 6 -46.24 9.98 17.52
CA PHE A 6 -45.93 9.11 16.37
C PHE A 6 -44.66 9.47 15.61
N THR A 7 -44.07 10.64 15.86
CA THR A 7 -42.89 11.13 15.13
C THR A 7 -41.55 10.69 15.72
N LEU A 8 -41.52 9.91 16.81
CA LEU A 8 -40.28 9.43 17.42
C LEU A 8 -39.94 7.97 17.06
N SER A 9 -40.81 7.25 16.36
CA SER A 9 -40.61 5.83 16.05
C SER A 9 -39.99 5.53 14.68
N LEU A 10 -39.64 6.55 13.88
CA LEU A 10 -39.14 6.35 12.51
C LEU A 10 -37.63 6.61 12.32
N CYS A 11 -36.90 6.99 13.37
CA CYS A 11 -35.46 7.30 13.25
C CYS A 11 -34.53 6.07 13.31
N LEU A 12 -35.04 4.85 13.48
CA LEU A 12 -34.20 3.65 13.66
C LEU A 12 -33.90 2.85 12.37
N LEU A 13 -34.40 3.26 11.20
CA LEU A 13 -34.31 2.46 9.97
C LEU A 13 -33.25 2.92 8.94
N TRP A 14 -32.34 3.83 9.30
CA TRP A 14 -31.32 4.36 8.38
C TRP A 14 -29.88 4.11 8.83
N SER A 15 -29.60 2.96 9.44
CA SER A 15 -28.22 2.45 9.47
C SER A 15 -27.95 1.58 8.25
N ILE A 16 -28.09 2.15 7.05
CA ILE A 16 -27.51 1.53 5.85
C ILE A 16 -26.01 1.82 5.95
N THR A 17 -25.26 0.82 6.40
CA THR A 17 -23.81 0.82 6.34
C THR A 17 -23.41 0.75 4.87
N TYR A 18 -23.20 1.91 4.25
CA TYR A 18 -22.47 1.99 2.99
C TYR A 18 -21.00 1.68 3.30
N GLY A 19 -20.65 0.40 3.27
CA GLY A 19 -19.25 0.02 3.07
C GLY A 19 -18.87 0.51 1.68
N GLN A 20 -18.15 1.64 1.61
CA GLN A 20 -17.50 2.05 0.39
C GLN A 20 -16.42 1.02 0.08
N ASP A 21 -16.76 0.01 -0.70
CA ASP A 21 -15.78 -0.72 -1.48
C ASP A 21 -15.33 0.24 -2.59
N SER A 22 -14.46 1.19 -2.22
CA SER A 22 -13.69 1.91 -3.21
C SER A 22 -12.80 0.85 -3.82
N GLY A 23 -13.25 0.26 -4.94
CA GLY A 23 -12.42 -0.59 -5.78
C GLY A 23 -11.11 0.15 -5.99
N GLN A 24 -10.09 -0.25 -5.25
CA GLN A 24 -8.79 0.39 -5.32
C GLN A 24 -8.28 0.02 -6.70
N GLU A 25 -8.32 0.96 -7.64
CA GLU A 25 -7.36 0.94 -8.74
C GLU A 25 -6.00 0.79 -8.06
N GLY A 26 -5.43 -0.42 -8.10
CA GLY A 26 -4.30 -0.79 -7.25
C GLY A 26 -3.17 0.20 -7.48
N ARG A 27 -2.95 1.10 -6.51
CA ARG A 27 -2.00 2.20 -6.69
C ARG A 27 -0.62 1.60 -6.89
N GLU A 28 0.13 2.05 -7.89
CA GLU A 28 1.44 1.46 -8.20
C GLU A 28 2.46 1.75 -7.09
N ILE A 29 3.34 0.81 -6.80
CA ILE A 29 4.51 1.02 -5.94
C ILE A 29 5.50 1.91 -6.69
N ASN A 30 5.80 3.07 -6.13
CA ASN A 30 6.77 4.01 -6.68
C ASN A 30 8.17 3.76 -6.13
N ILE A 31 9.18 3.86 -6.99
CA ILE A 31 10.59 3.78 -6.60
C ILE A 31 11.07 5.19 -6.29
N VAL A 32 11.29 5.50 -5.02
CA VAL A 32 11.80 6.82 -4.60
C VAL A 32 13.32 6.88 -4.74
N TYR A 33 14.00 5.79 -4.37
CA TYR A 33 15.45 5.68 -4.48
C TYR A 33 15.89 4.24 -4.64
N GLY A 34 16.44 3.89 -5.80
CA GLY A 34 17.09 2.61 -6.07
C GLY A 34 18.56 2.85 -6.37
N ALA A 35 19.45 2.54 -5.43
CA ALA A 35 20.90 2.74 -5.58
C ALA A 35 21.48 1.76 -6.60
N ASN A 36 21.94 0.58 -6.16
CA ASN A 36 22.46 -0.44 -7.06
C ASN A 36 21.30 -1.27 -7.62
N PHE A 37 21.33 -1.53 -8.93
CA PHE A 37 20.28 -2.26 -9.65
C PHE A 37 20.84 -3.50 -10.34
N THR A 38 20.12 -4.61 -10.27
CA THR A 38 20.47 -5.87 -10.94
C THR A 38 19.23 -6.62 -11.36
N LYS A 39 19.31 -7.36 -12.48
CA LYS A 39 18.29 -8.31 -12.92
C LYS A 39 18.94 -9.68 -13.06
N ASP A 40 18.35 -10.66 -12.38
CA ASP A 40 18.82 -12.05 -12.39
C ASP A 40 17.59 -12.95 -12.52
N GLU A 41 17.30 -13.37 -13.75
CA GLU A 41 16.13 -14.20 -14.07
C GLU A 41 16.20 -15.60 -13.43
N ALA A 42 17.40 -16.08 -13.08
CA ALA A 42 17.55 -17.38 -12.41
C ALA A 42 17.16 -17.29 -10.92
N LYS A 43 17.43 -16.15 -10.27
CA LYS A 43 17.13 -15.94 -8.84
C LYS A 43 15.75 -15.31 -8.59
N ALA A 44 15.38 -14.33 -9.41
CA ALA A 44 14.15 -13.56 -9.25
C ALA A 44 13.54 -13.27 -10.64
N PRO A 45 12.88 -14.27 -11.26
CA PRO A 45 12.35 -14.14 -12.61
C PRO A 45 11.34 -13.00 -12.72
N GLY A 46 11.52 -12.14 -13.71
CA GLY A 46 10.66 -10.99 -13.97
C GLY A 46 10.74 -9.86 -12.91
N ALA A 47 11.71 -9.92 -11.99
CA ALA A 47 11.88 -8.92 -10.95
C ALA A 47 13.09 -8.00 -11.17
N SER A 48 13.02 -6.82 -10.57
CA SER A 48 14.15 -5.90 -10.45
C SER A 48 14.70 -5.98 -9.03
N ILE A 49 16.01 -6.22 -8.88
CA ILE A 49 16.67 -6.29 -7.59
C ILE A 49 17.40 -4.97 -7.35
N PHE A 50 17.09 -4.31 -6.25
CA PHE A 50 17.74 -3.09 -5.78
C PHE A 50 18.51 -3.38 -4.51
N SER A 51 19.67 -2.78 -4.33
CA SER A 51 20.46 -2.89 -3.09
C SER A 51 21.02 -1.54 -2.66
N LYS A 52 21.17 -1.35 -1.35
CA LYS A 52 21.68 -0.13 -0.74
C LYS A 52 23.13 0.14 -1.11
N ASP A 53 23.49 1.41 -1.04
CA ASP A 53 24.86 1.90 -1.10
C ASP A 53 25.23 2.56 0.25
N ALA A 54 25.56 3.85 0.26
CA ALA A 54 25.65 4.67 1.47
C ALA A 54 24.29 4.85 2.18
N ARG A 55 23.16 4.72 1.47
CA ARG A 55 21.82 4.80 2.06
C ARG A 55 20.90 3.69 1.55
N GLN A 56 19.85 3.43 2.33
CA GLN A 56 18.85 2.41 2.02
C GLN A 56 18.03 2.77 0.79
N VAL A 57 17.61 1.73 0.05
CA VAL A 57 16.65 1.89 -1.05
C VAL A 57 15.29 2.27 -0.48
N GLN A 58 14.53 3.10 -1.20
CA GLN A 58 13.26 3.64 -0.76
C GLN A 58 12.17 3.42 -1.80
N PHE A 59 11.00 2.99 -1.33
CA PHE A 59 9.78 2.80 -2.12
C PHE A 59 8.62 3.50 -1.42
N ALA A 60 7.65 3.96 -2.20
CA ALA A 60 6.43 4.58 -1.69
C ALA A 60 5.20 3.88 -2.28
N HIS A 61 4.18 3.66 -1.46
CA HIS A 61 2.91 3.07 -1.88
C HIS A 61 1.79 3.51 -0.94
N GLU A 62 0.74 4.12 -1.47
CA GLU A 62 -0.45 4.57 -0.71
C GLU A 62 -0.16 5.45 0.53
N GLY A 63 0.79 6.39 0.45
CA GLY A 63 1.16 7.22 1.60
C GLY A 63 2.04 6.51 2.63
N ALA A 64 2.45 5.26 2.36
CA ALA A 64 3.52 4.60 3.09
C ALA A 64 4.86 4.76 2.36
N ASP A 65 5.90 5.12 3.10
CA ASP A 65 7.29 5.02 2.70
C ASP A 65 7.93 3.78 3.33
N LEU A 66 8.73 3.07 2.56
CA LEU A 66 9.47 1.88 2.95
C LEU A 66 10.94 2.03 2.58
N TRP A 67 11.83 1.82 3.55
CA TRP A 67 13.27 1.73 3.37
C TRP A 67 13.77 0.33 3.67
N CYS A 68 14.70 -0.18 2.85
CA CYS A 68 15.34 -1.46 3.11
C CYS A 68 16.77 -1.55 2.55
N ASP A 69 17.48 -2.62 2.89
CA ASP A 69 18.84 -2.85 2.38
C ASP A 69 18.82 -3.46 0.97
N VAL A 70 17.87 -4.37 0.71
CA VAL A 70 17.66 -4.98 -0.60
C VAL A 70 16.16 -5.04 -0.88
N ALA A 71 15.76 -4.74 -2.11
CA ALA A 71 14.37 -4.85 -2.57
C ALA A 71 14.28 -5.67 -3.85
N ILE A 72 13.37 -6.65 -3.89
CA ILE A 72 13.02 -7.40 -5.09
C ILE A 72 11.63 -6.92 -5.53
N PHE A 73 11.59 -6.19 -6.63
CA PHE A 73 10.40 -5.52 -7.13
C PHE A 73 9.84 -6.22 -8.38
N TYR A 74 8.64 -6.79 -8.22
CA TYR A 74 7.86 -7.41 -9.28
C TYR A 74 6.83 -6.41 -9.79
N GLN A 75 7.23 -5.57 -10.75
CA GLN A 75 6.39 -4.47 -11.23
C GLN A 75 5.05 -4.95 -11.81
N LYS A 76 5.05 -6.04 -12.60
CA LYS A 76 3.83 -6.62 -13.19
C LYS A 76 2.78 -7.05 -12.15
N GLU A 77 3.26 -7.45 -10.99
CA GLU A 77 2.44 -7.95 -9.88
C GLU A 77 2.21 -6.86 -8.84
N ASN A 78 2.74 -5.66 -9.05
CA ASN A 78 2.78 -4.55 -8.10
C ASN A 78 3.22 -5.04 -6.70
N ARG A 79 4.21 -5.93 -6.64
CA ARG A 79 4.68 -6.58 -5.41
C ARG A 79 6.13 -6.22 -5.13
N LEU A 80 6.41 -5.88 -3.88
CA LEU A 80 7.75 -5.60 -3.41
C LEU A 80 8.12 -6.52 -2.24
N GLN A 81 9.28 -7.18 -2.34
CA GLN A 81 9.88 -7.91 -1.23
C GLN A 81 11.05 -7.10 -0.69
N ALA A 82 10.98 -6.71 0.58
CA ALA A 82 12.04 -5.99 1.27
C ALA A 82 12.86 -6.94 2.14
N ILE A 83 14.18 -6.80 2.11
CA ILE A 83 15.14 -7.68 2.81
C ILE A 83 16.17 -6.84 3.56
N GLY A 84 16.58 -7.31 4.73
CA GLY A 84 17.61 -6.70 5.57
C GLY A 84 17.01 -5.75 6.62
N ASN A 85 17.67 -4.62 6.85
CA ASN A 85 17.17 -3.62 7.80
C ASN A 85 15.96 -2.89 7.22
N ILE A 86 14.75 -3.28 7.60
CA ILE A 86 13.51 -2.72 7.04
C ILE A 86 12.94 -1.63 7.96
N ARG A 87 12.56 -0.49 7.38
CA ARG A 87 11.85 0.60 8.08
C ARG A 87 10.65 1.01 7.24
N MET A 88 9.50 1.20 7.88
CA MET A 88 8.31 1.74 7.22
C MET A 88 7.77 2.93 7.99
N LYS A 89 7.18 3.87 7.26
CA LYS A 89 6.47 5.02 7.80
C LYS A 89 5.20 5.22 7.00
N GLN A 90 4.05 5.10 7.65
CA GLN A 90 2.75 5.42 7.08
C GLN A 90 2.37 6.86 7.47
N GLY A 91 1.83 7.64 6.53
CA GLY A 91 1.44 9.04 6.73
C GLY A 91 0.23 9.45 5.92
#